data_AF-A0A821BAB7-F1
#
_entry.id   AF-A0A821BAB7-F1
#
_cell.length_a   1.000
_cell.length_b   1.000
_cell.length_c   1.000
_cell.angle_alpha   90.00
_cell.angle_beta   90.00
_cell.angle_gamma   90.00
#
_symmetry.space_group_name_H-M   'P 1'
#
loop_
_entity.id
_entity.type
_entity.pdbx_description
1 polymer ?
#
loop_
_entity_poly.entity_id
_entity_poly.type
_entity_poly.pdbx_seq_one_letter_code
_entity_poly.pdbx_strand_id
1 'polypeptide(L)'
;MNSELKNEEFVLSTRPSDQNEIKSAWKLQPCPMPTIANDNEFILETLFISVDPYLSSGLKKSALGGDINPIGFIQISGLVGRVIESKNSNIPTGTLVTGRMQWKRYILANGTEPRFRILQKSIENNTIYDKIGFSTALGVLGMPSQTAYYGILSVANTQPSDVVVISGAAGAVGTIAGQIAKKVRGAQKVIGIAGGEKKCDYIVNELGFDAAINYKEYNTKEKMINRLKELAPEGITQYFDNTGGFVTDAVFDIIKKHGKIIICGQISTYNNSEDDPSKINIYPNYLAKTIYRGLSILGFVCGDFIHRNEDEFYKDMPVWLDQGTIKFHETFVDGFENLPRAYEMLFTGENIGKVVIRV
;
A
#
# COMPACT_ATOMS: atom_id res chain seq x y z
N MET A 1 -13.12 31.38 -21.48
CA MET A 1 -13.94 30.34 -22.12
C MET A 1 -14.18 29.27 -21.08
N ASN A 2 -15.36 29.25 -20.46
CA ASN A 2 -15.73 28.21 -19.50
C ASN A 2 -15.85 26.89 -20.28
N SER A 3 -14.81 26.06 -20.27
CA SER A 3 -15.00 24.65 -20.56
C SER A 3 -15.93 24.11 -19.48
N GLU A 4 -17.15 23.77 -19.86
CA GLU A 4 -18.11 23.10 -18.98
C GLU A 4 -17.38 21.94 -18.26
N LEU A 5 -17.39 21.94 -16.93
CA LEU A 5 -16.73 20.92 -16.14
C LEU A 5 -17.30 19.55 -16.54
N LYS A 6 -16.45 18.65 -17.04
CA LYS A 6 -16.85 17.29 -17.43
C LYS A 6 -16.56 16.34 -16.28
N ASN A 7 -17.57 15.56 -15.88
CA ASN A 7 -17.37 14.45 -14.97
C ASN A 7 -17.15 13.16 -15.76
N GLU A 8 -16.20 12.38 -15.28
CA GLU A 8 -15.84 11.09 -15.86
C GLU A 8 -15.59 10.10 -14.72
N GLU A 9 -15.82 8.83 -15.00
CA GLU A 9 -15.65 7.74 -14.04
C GLU A 9 -14.98 6.52 -14.67
N PHE A 10 -14.31 5.72 -13.84
CA PHE A 10 -13.81 4.41 -14.24
C PHE A 10 -14.71 3.30 -13.70
N VAL A 11 -15.23 2.50 -14.63
CA VAL A 11 -16.02 1.30 -14.31
C VAL A 11 -15.28 0.04 -14.69
N LEU A 12 -15.48 -1.03 -13.91
CA LEU A 12 -15.04 -2.38 -14.25
C LEU A 12 -15.81 -2.84 -15.50
N SER A 13 -15.14 -2.89 -16.65
CA SER A 13 -15.75 -3.27 -17.93
C SER A 13 -15.56 -4.74 -18.28
N THR A 14 -14.42 -5.31 -17.94
CA THR A 14 -14.06 -6.69 -18.26
C THR A 14 -13.33 -7.32 -17.10
N ARG A 15 -13.45 -8.65 -16.96
CA ARG A 15 -12.62 -9.40 -16.01
C ARG A 15 -11.33 -9.77 -16.71
N PRO A 16 -10.15 -9.35 -16.21
CA PRO A 16 -8.91 -9.76 -16.85
C PRO A 16 -8.78 -11.29 -16.76
N SER A 17 -8.13 -11.93 -17.72
CA SER A 17 -7.79 -13.37 -17.65
C SER A 17 -6.44 -13.58 -16.96
N ASP A 18 -5.48 -12.68 -17.21
CA ASP A 18 -4.15 -12.64 -16.60
C ASP A 18 -3.75 -11.21 -16.16
N GLN A 19 -2.45 -10.97 -15.96
CA GLN A 19 -1.89 -9.67 -15.58
C GLN A 19 -1.75 -8.69 -16.75
N ASN A 20 -1.55 -9.19 -17.97
CA ASN A 20 -1.36 -8.37 -19.16
C ASN A 20 -2.67 -7.69 -19.57
N GLU A 21 -3.81 -8.30 -19.24
CA GLU A 21 -5.14 -7.75 -19.50
C GLU A 21 -5.61 -6.76 -18.43
N ILE A 22 -4.85 -6.51 -17.36
CA ILE A 22 -5.37 -5.74 -16.22
C ILE A 22 -5.64 -4.28 -16.56
N LYS A 23 -4.91 -3.72 -17.53
CA LYS A 23 -5.14 -2.38 -18.07
C LYS A 23 -6.52 -2.22 -18.71
N SER A 24 -7.04 -3.25 -19.36
CA SER A 24 -8.32 -3.20 -20.07
C SER A 24 -9.50 -3.52 -19.17
N ALA A 25 -9.24 -3.88 -17.90
CA ALA A 25 -10.28 -4.18 -16.91
C ALA A 25 -11.20 -2.98 -16.64
N TRP A 26 -10.66 -1.76 -16.68
CA TRP A 26 -11.43 -0.55 -16.46
C TRP A 26 -11.64 0.26 -17.74
N LYS A 27 -12.83 0.82 -17.86
CA LYS A 27 -13.21 1.73 -18.93
C LYS A 27 -13.52 3.11 -18.35
N LEU A 28 -12.89 4.14 -18.92
CA LEU A 28 -13.23 5.54 -18.69
C LEU A 28 -14.52 5.87 -19.45
N GLN A 29 -15.48 6.49 -18.77
CA GLN A 29 -16.73 6.93 -19.40
C GLN A 29 -17.23 8.26 -18.80
N PRO A 30 -17.97 9.08 -19.57
CA PRO A 30 -18.62 10.26 -19.03
C PRO A 30 -19.71 9.87 -18.04
N CYS A 31 -19.92 10.69 -17.01
CA CYS A 31 -21.03 10.55 -16.08
C CYS A 31 -21.63 11.93 -15.72
N PRO A 32 -22.86 11.99 -15.17
CA PRO A 32 -23.46 13.27 -14.78
C PRO A 32 -22.64 14.00 -13.70
N MET A 33 -22.71 15.33 -13.70
CA MET A 33 -22.26 16.10 -12.55
C MET A 33 -23.15 15.79 -11.33
N PRO A 34 -22.56 15.58 -10.15
CA PRO A 34 -23.35 15.41 -8.93
C PRO A 34 -24.11 16.70 -8.60
N THR A 35 -25.24 16.56 -7.91
CA THR A 35 -26.01 17.68 -7.36
C THR A 35 -26.26 17.45 -5.88
N ILE A 36 -26.30 18.52 -5.09
CA ILE A 36 -26.55 18.46 -3.66
C ILE A 36 -28.06 18.52 -3.39
N ALA A 37 -28.62 17.40 -2.94
CA ALA A 37 -30.04 17.31 -2.63
C ALA A 37 -30.30 17.57 -1.14
N ASN A 38 -29.46 17.03 -0.26
CA ASN A 38 -29.71 16.95 1.17
C ASN A 38 -28.75 17.84 1.99
N ASP A 39 -29.10 18.06 3.27
CA ASP A 39 -28.19 18.67 4.23
C ASP A 39 -26.99 17.75 4.50
N ASN A 40 -25.85 18.34 4.87
CA ASN A 40 -24.57 17.66 5.12
C ASN A 40 -23.87 17.06 3.89
N GLU A 41 -24.47 17.14 2.71
CA GLU A 41 -23.84 16.75 1.44
C GLU A 41 -22.92 17.85 0.91
N PHE A 42 -21.89 17.43 0.17
CA PHE A 42 -20.93 18.29 -0.49
C PHE A 42 -20.36 17.64 -1.76
N ILE A 43 -19.91 18.45 -2.71
CA ILE A 43 -19.26 18.00 -3.93
C ILE A 43 -17.76 18.17 -3.79
N LEU A 44 -17.04 17.08 -4.08
CA LEU A 44 -15.58 17.04 -4.14
C LEU A 44 -15.10 17.10 -5.58
N GLU A 45 -14.08 17.92 -5.84
CA GLU A 45 -13.15 17.78 -6.95
C GLU A 45 -12.00 16.86 -6.52
N THR A 46 -11.80 15.75 -7.23
CA THR A 46 -10.71 14.82 -6.93
C THR A 46 -9.37 15.40 -7.36
N LEU A 47 -8.38 15.41 -6.46
CA LEU A 47 -7.04 15.95 -6.72
C LEU A 47 -6.00 14.85 -6.87
N PHE A 48 -6.06 13.84 -5.99
CA PHE A 48 -5.10 12.74 -5.97
C PHE A 48 -5.79 11.41 -5.72
N ILE A 49 -5.34 10.35 -6.40
CA ILE A 49 -5.89 9.01 -6.23
C ILE A 49 -4.78 8.01 -5.90
N SER A 50 -5.02 7.20 -4.87
CA SER A 50 -4.15 6.13 -4.42
C SER A 50 -4.29 4.94 -5.37
N VAL A 51 -3.15 4.44 -5.84
CA VAL A 51 -3.09 3.20 -6.63
C VAL A 51 -2.37 2.13 -5.80
N ASP A 52 -3.09 1.06 -5.44
CA ASP A 52 -2.64 0.05 -4.49
C ASP A 52 -2.81 -1.37 -5.03
N PRO A 53 -1.93 -2.32 -4.68
CA PRO A 53 -2.03 -3.71 -5.17
C PRO A 53 -3.34 -4.43 -4.85
N TYR A 54 -3.99 -4.09 -3.72
CA TYR A 54 -5.21 -4.77 -3.28
C TYR A 54 -6.39 -4.54 -4.23
N LEU A 55 -6.31 -3.56 -5.15
CA LEU A 55 -7.41 -3.29 -6.09
C LEU A 55 -7.71 -4.51 -6.99
N SER A 56 -6.79 -5.47 -7.11
CA SER A 56 -7.02 -6.77 -7.77
C SER A 56 -8.14 -7.59 -7.12
N SER A 57 -8.37 -7.44 -5.81
CA SER A 57 -9.27 -8.31 -5.06
C SER A 57 -10.72 -8.21 -5.52
N GLY A 58 -11.11 -7.08 -6.11
CA GLY A 58 -12.44 -6.88 -6.67
C GLY A 58 -12.58 -7.28 -8.14
N LEU A 59 -11.48 -7.55 -8.85
CA LEU A 59 -11.51 -7.81 -10.30
C LEU A 59 -11.86 -9.27 -10.64
N LYS A 60 -11.33 -10.21 -9.84
CA LYS A 60 -11.49 -11.65 -10.00
C LYS A 60 -11.62 -12.31 -8.63
N LYS A 61 -12.09 -13.56 -8.62
CA LYS A 61 -11.97 -14.43 -7.46
C LYS A 61 -10.48 -14.57 -7.14
N SER A 62 -10.06 -14.07 -5.99
CA SER A 62 -8.67 -14.08 -5.56
C SER A 62 -8.55 -14.82 -4.24
N ALA A 63 -7.38 -15.40 -3.99
CA ALA A 63 -7.06 -16.10 -2.74
C ALA A 63 -7.18 -15.23 -1.47
N LEU A 64 -7.35 -13.91 -1.61
CA LEU A 64 -7.62 -12.98 -0.51
C LEU A 64 -9.06 -13.10 0.03
N GLY A 65 -9.96 -13.78 -0.69
CA GLY A 65 -11.39 -13.77 -0.41
C GLY A 65 -12.04 -12.39 -0.70
N GLY A 66 -13.35 -12.30 -0.44
CA GLY A 66 -14.15 -11.09 -0.65
C GLY A 66 -15.06 -11.14 -1.86
N ASP A 67 -16.03 -10.21 -1.90
CA ASP A 67 -16.99 -10.11 -2.98
C ASP A 67 -16.33 -9.60 -4.26
N ILE A 68 -16.61 -10.29 -5.36
CA ILE A 68 -16.16 -9.87 -6.68
C ILE A 68 -17.05 -8.71 -7.13
N ASN A 69 -16.45 -7.60 -7.56
CA ASN A 69 -17.22 -6.47 -8.08
C ASN A 69 -17.96 -6.89 -9.36
N PRO A 70 -19.25 -6.54 -9.52
CA PRO A 70 -19.98 -6.79 -10.76
C PRO A 70 -19.41 -5.96 -11.91
N ILE A 71 -19.60 -6.41 -13.16
CA ILE A 71 -19.33 -5.56 -14.33
C ILE A 71 -20.21 -4.31 -14.23
N GLY A 72 -19.63 -3.15 -14.55
CA GLY A 72 -20.22 -1.82 -14.35
C GLY A 72 -19.94 -1.20 -12.98
N PHE A 73 -19.30 -1.93 -12.06
CA PHE A 73 -18.91 -1.37 -10.76
C PHE A 73 -17.92 -0.21 -10.92
N ILE A 74 -18.22 0.93 -10.30
CA ILE A 74 -17.32 2.09 -10.29
C ILE A 74 -16.19 1.81 -9.31
N GLN A 75 -14.95 1.84 -9.80
CA GLN A 75 -13.78 1.51 -8.99
C GLN A 75 -13.63 2.44 -7.78
N ILE A 76 -13.14 1.91 -6.66
CA ILE A 76 -12.98 2.65 -5.40
C ILE A 76 -11.54 2.49 -4.89
N SER A 77 -10.91 3.60 -4.49
CA SER A 77 -9.64 3.58 -3.74
C SER A 77 -9.55 4.79 -2.79
N GLY A 78 -8.42 4.93 -2.08
CA GLY A 78 -8.16 6.13 -1.31
C GLY A 78 -7.94 7.33 -2.23
N LEU A 79 -8.53 8.49 -1.93
CA LEU A 79 -8.28 9.72 -2.67
C LEU A 79 -8.26 10.94 -1.76
N VAL A 80 -7.66 12.01 -2.27
CA VAL A 80 -7.73 13.35 -1.69
C VAL A 80 -8.55 14.23 -2.62
N GLY A 81 -9.51 14.95 -2.06
CA GLY A 81 -10.39 15.85 -2.80
C GLY A 81 -10.55 17.20 -2.12
N ARG A 82 -10.92 18.21 -2.93
CA ARG A 82 -11.28 19.55 -2.46
C ARG A 82 -12.77 19.74 -2.57
N VAL A 83 -13.40 20.25 -1.51
CA VAL A 83 -14.81 20.64 -1.54
C VAL A 83 -15.00 21.85 -2.43
N ILE A 84 -15.83 21.73 -3.46
CA ILE A 84 -16.15 22.83 -4.39
C ILE A 84 -17.54 23.43 -4.13
N GLU A 85 -18.45 22.64 -3.55
CA GLU A 85 -19.79 23.06 -3.15
C GLU A 85 -20.21 22.28 -1.90
N SER A 86 -20.90 22.91 -0.94
CA SER A 86 -21.25 22.25 0.33
C SER A 86 -22.53 22.79 0.95
N LYS A 87 -23.39 21.88 1.44
CA LYS A 87 -24.46 22.15 2.42
C LYS A 87 -24.09 21.65 3.82
N ASN A 88 -22.81 21.41 4.08
CA ASN A 88 -22.27 21.02 5.37
C ASN A 88 -21.48 22.18 5.99
N SER A 89 -22.01 22.83 7.02
CA SER A 89 -21.35 23.98 7.67
C SER A 89 -20.02 23.61 8.35
N ASN A 90 -19.82 22.35 8.72
CA ASN A 90 -18.56 21.87 9.30
C ASN A 90 -17.48 21.60 8.25
N ILE A 91 -17.88 21.46 6.98
CA ILE A 91 -17.03 21.13 5.84
C ILE A 91 -17.30 22.17 4.72
N PRO A 92 -16.87 23.42 4.91
CA PRO A 92 -17.13 24.48 3.94
C PRO A 92 -16.37 24.26 2.62
N THR A 93 -16.81 24.93 1.55
CA THR A 93 -16.06 25.03 0.29
C THR A 93 -14.60 25.41 0.53
N GLY A 94 -13.70 24.76 -0.20
CA GLY A 94 -12.24 24.87 -0.07
C GLY A 94 -11.62 23.85 0.88
N THR A 95 -12.41 23.15 1.70
CA THR A 95 -11.89 22.10 2.61
C THR A 95 -11.25 20.96 1.82
N LEU A 96 -10.07 20.51 2.27
CA LEU A 96 -9.38 19.34 1.74
C LEU A 96 -9.66 18.13 2.62
N VAL A 97 -10.05 17.03 1.99
CA VAL A 97 -10.44 15.79 2.66
C VAL A 97 -9.74 14.59 2.03
N THR A 98 -9.64 13.51 2.78
CA THR A 98 -9.25 12.20 2.27
C THR A 98 -10.32 11.17 2.64
N GLY A 99 -10.45 10.13 1.84
CA GLY A 99 -11.30 8.98 2.15
C GLY A 99 -11.25 7.92 1.07
N ARG A 100 -11.94 6.81 1.29
CA ARG A 100 -12.10 5.75 0.29
C ARG A 100 -13.34 6.02 -0.54
N MET A 101 -13.16 6.45 -1.79
CA MET A 101 -14.22 6.99 -2.64
C MET A 101 -14.08 6.49 -4.09
N GLN A 102 -15.10 6.76 -4.89
CA GLN A 102 -15.19 6.34 -6.28
C GLN A 102 -14.17 7.03 -7.17
N TRP A 103 -13.65 6.33 -8.18
CA TRP A 103 -12.83 6.91 -9.25
C TRP A 103 -13.72 7.76 -10.15
N LYS A 104 -13.96 9.00 -9.70
CA LYS A 104 -14.61 10.07 -10.47
C LYS A 104 -13.81 11.36 -10.35
N ARG A 105 -13.97 12.25 -11.32
CA ARG A 105 -13.45 13.63 -11.21
C ARG A 105 -14.20 14.46 -10.18
N TYR A 106 -15.54 14.29 -10.14
CA TYR A 106 -16.41 14.95 -9.18
C TYR A 106 -17.31 13.96 -8.45
N ILE A 107 -17.39 14.08 -7.12
CA ILE A 107 -18.02 13.09 -6.24
C ILE A 107 -18.98 13.81 -5.29
N LEU A 108 -20.22 13.31 -5.17
CA LEU A 108 -21.11 13.65 -4.07
C LEU A 108 -20.69 12.86 -2.83
N ALA A 109 -20.45 13.54 -1.72
CA ALA A 109 -20.02 12.96 -0.47
C ALA A 109 -20.78 13.59 0.70
N ASN A 110 -20.75 12.93 1.86
CA ASN A 110 -21.41 13.40 3.08
C ASN A 110 -20.56 13.23 4.35
N GLY A 111 -19.31 12.77 4.21
CA GLY A 111 -18.38 12.58 5.31
C GLY A 111 -18.49 11.23 6.03
N THR A 112 -19.34 10.31 5.54
CA THR A 112 -19.45 8.95 6.08
C THR A 112 -18.63 7.92 5.31
N GLU A 113 -17.86 8.37 4.31
CA GLU A 113 -17.05 7.49 3.49
C GLU A 113 -15.99 6.76 4.35
N PRO A 114 -15.61 5.51 4.02
CA PRO A 114 -14.64 4.79 4.82
C PRO A 114 -13.30 5.53 4.88
N ARG A 115 -12.75 5.65 6.10
CA ARG A 115 -11.51 6.40 6.37
C ARG A 115 -11.60 7.90 6.03
N PHE A 116 -12.80 8.47 6.03
CA PHE A 116 -12.99 9.89 5.85
C PHE A 116 -12.25 10.70 6.93
N ARG A 117 -11.48 11.70 6.51
CA ARG A 117 -10.79 12.66 7.37
C ARG A 117 -10.73 14.02 6.70
N ILE A 118 -10.87 15.07 7.51
CA ILE A 118 -10.55 16.44 7.10
C ILE A 118 -9.02 16.60 7.24
N LEU A 119 -8.37 16.99 6.15
CA LEU A 119 -6.92 17.25 6.12
C LEU A 119 -6.61 18.70 6.48
N GLN A 120 -7.45 19.62 5.99
CA GLN A 120 -7.33 21.05 6.20
C GLN A 120 -8.69 21.69 5.88
N LYS A 121 -9.24 22.48 6.81
CA LYS A 121 -10.39 23.36 6.52
C LYS A 121 -9.96 24.56 5.71
N SER A 122 -10.87 25.16 4.94
CA SER A 122 -10.56 26.26 4.00
C SER A 122 -9.86 27.49 4.60
N ILE A 123 -9.96 27.70 5.92
CA ILE A 123 -9.35 28.81 6.65
C ILE A 123 -8.08 28.41 7.43
N GLU A 124 -7.72 27.14 7.41
CA GLU A 124 -6.57 26.60 8.15
C GLU A 124 -5.31 26.66 7.30
N ASN A 125 -4.22 27.11 7.90
CA ASN A 125 -2.92 27.22 7.26
C ASN A 125 -1.87 26.55 8.17
N ASN A 126 -0.70 26.19 7.61
CA ASN A 126 0.44 25.62 8.35
C ASN A 126 0.19 24.22 8.96
N THR A 127 -0.66 23.41 8.33
CA THR A 127 -0.78 21.98 8.61
C THR A 127 0.49 21.24 8.18
N ILE A 128 0.66 19.99 8.63
CA ILE A 128 1.75 19.14 8.13
C ILE A 128 1.65 18.95 6.60
N TYR A 129 0.44 18.86 6.06
CA TYR A 129 0.20 18.67 4.63
C TYR A 129 0.63 19.88 3.79
N ASP A 130 0.62 21.09 4.35
CA ASP A 130 1.17 22.28 3.68
C ASP A 130 2.69 22.18 3.49
N LYS A 131 3.38 21.46 4.39
CA LYS A 131 4.84 21.27 4.33
C LYS A 131 5.26 20.16 3.38
N ILE A 132 4.51 19.05 3.37
CA ILE A 132 4.92 17.81 2.67
C ILE A 132 4.00 17.38 1.53
N GLY A 133 2.92 18.13 1.27
CA GLY A 133 1.94 17.85 0.23
C GLY A 133 0.73 17.03 0.72
N PHE A 134 -0.45 17.31 0.16
CA PHE A 134 -1.69 16.62 0.55
C PHE A 134 -1.78 15.17 0.06
N SER A 135 -1.09 14.81 -1.02
CA SER A 135 -0.97 13.43 -1.52
C SER A 135 -0.46 12.46 -0.45
N THR A 136 0.35 12.96 0.50
CA THR A 136 0.93 12.15 1.58
C THR A 136 -0.11 11.49 2.48
N ALA A 137 -1.35 12.00 2.53
CA ALA A 137 -2.47 11.35 3.19
C ALA A 137 -2.81 9.96 2.60
N LEU A 138 -2.35 9.68 1.36
CA LEU A 138 -2.50 8.40 0.67
C LEU A 138 -1.29 7.47 0.84
N GLY A 139 -0.23 7.96 1.49
CA GLY A 139 1.06 7.27 1.62
C GLY A 139 1.63 7.36 3.03
N VAL A 140 2.57 8.28 3.25
CA VAL A 140 3.34 8.37 4.50
C VAL A 140 2.48 8.74 5.72
N LEU A 141 1.44 9.55 5.53
CA LEU A 141 0.43 9.89 6.53
C LEU A 141 -0.89 9.12 6.33
N GLY A 142 -0.81 7.98 5.63
CA GLY A 142 -1.97 7.20 5.20
C GLY A 142 -1.90 5.72 5.53
N MET A 143 -2.84 4.96 4.97
CA MET A 143 -3.01 3.53 5.22
C MET A 143 -1.75 2.67 4.96
N PRO A 144 -0.94 2.89 3.90
CA PRO A 144 0.27 2.08 3.71
C PRO A 144 1.24 2.18 4.89
N SER A 145 1.36 3.36 5.49
CA SER A 145 2.25 3.59 6.62
C SER A 145 1.66 3.11 7.93
N GLN A 146 0.34 3.21 8.11
CA GLN A 146 -0.35 2.55 9.23
C GLN A 146 -0.12 1.04 9.20
N THR A 147 -0.17 0.43 8.00
CA THR A 147 0.11 -1.00 7.80
C THR A 147 1.53 -1.35 8.24
N ALA A 148 2.52 -0.58 7.81
CA ALA A 148 3.91 -0.75 8.24
C ALA A 148 4.08 -0.54 9.76
N TYR A 149 3.45 0.51 10.30
CA TYR A 149 3.51 0.90 11.70
C TYR A 149 3.04 -0.22 12.62
N TYR A 150 1.79 -0.69 12.48
CA TYR A 150 1.28 -1.74 13.34
C TYR A 150 1.89 -3.11 13.01
N GLY A 151 2.20 -3.36 11.73
CA GLY A 151 2.85 -4.60 11.33
C GLY A 151 4.21 -4.80 12.01
N ILE A 152 5.02 -3.74 12.15
CA ILE A 152 6.32 -3.81 12.84
C ILE A 152 6.19 -3.68 14.36
N LEU A 153 5.44 -2.68 14.83
CA LEU A 153 5.39 -2.34 16.26
C LEU A 153 4.50 -3.29 17.07
N SER A 154 3.35 -3.67 16.53
CA SER A 154 2.37 -4.50 17.25
C SER A 154 2.46 -5.97 16.87
N VAL A 155 2.44 -6.29 15.57
CA VAL A 155 2.33 -7.68 15.10
C VAL A 155 3.68 -8.39 15.18
N ALA A 156 4.71 -7.83 14.56
CA ALA A 156 6.07 -8.36 14.67
C ALA A 156 6.62 -8.16 16.09
N ASN A 157 6.31 -7.01 16.69
CA ASN A 157 6.90 -6.51 17.93
C ASN A 157 8.42 -6.60 17.87
N THR A 158 9.00 -6.01 16.82
CA THR A 158 10.43 -6.04 16.52
C THR A 158 11.28 -5.53 17.68
N GLN A 159 12.37 -6.22 17.99
CA GLN A 159 13.30 -5.92 19.06
C GLN A 159 14.69 -5.57 18.51
N PRO A 160 15.55 -4.91 19.31
CA PRO A 160 16.91 -4.61 18.87
C PRO A 160 17.75 -5.83 18.50
N SER A 161 17.42 -7.02 19.01
CA SER A 161 18.09 -8.28 18.67
C SER A 161 17.62 -8.91 17.35
N ASP A 162 16.62 -8.32 16.68
CA ASP A 162 16.02 -8.94 15.50
C ASP A 162 16.78 -8.69 14.20
N VAL A 163 16.82 -9.73 13.37
CA VAL A 163 17.22 -9.67 11.97
C VAL A 163 15.96 -9.77 11.13
N VAL A 164 15.58 -8.65 10.52
CA VAL A 164 14.31 -8.46 9.81
C VAL A 164 14.56 -8.51 8.30
N VAL A 165 13.86 -9.39 7.61
CA VAL A 165 13.79 -9.41 6.14
C VAL A 165 12.45 -8.84 5.70
N ILE A 166 12.44 -7.99 4.67
CA ILE A 166 11.23 -7.34 4.15
C ILE A 166 11.14 -7.58 2.66
N SER A 167 10.09 -8.25 2.19
CA SER A 167 9.80 -8.35 0.75
C SER A 167 9.04 -7.12 0.25
N GLY A 168 9.18 -6.77 -1.03
CA GLY A 168 8.58 -5.54 -1.58
C GLY A 168 9.14 -4.27 -0.91
N ALA A 169 10.41 -4.30 -0.48
CA ALA A 169 11.01 -3.31 0.42
C ALA A 169 11.06 -1.89 -0.14
N ALA A 170 10.98 -1.72 -1.46
CA ALA A 170 10.96 -0.43 -2.13
C ALA A 170 9.55 0.09 -2.45
N GLY A 171 8.49 -0.59 -2.00
CA GLY A 171 7.11 -0.15 -2.13
C GLY A 171 6.63 0.73 -0.97
N ALA A 172 5.39 1.22 -1.05
CA ALA A 172 4.81 2.13 -0.05
C ALA A 172 4.86 1.59 1.40
N VAL A 173 4.51 0.32 1.61
CA VAL A 173 4.57 -0.32 2.94
C VAL A 173 6.01 -0.66 3.33
N GLY A 174 6.75 -1.33 2.43
CA GLY A 174 8.09 -1.85 2.72
C GLY A 174 9.10 -0.77 3.10
N THR A 175 9.07 0.37 2.41
CA THR A 175 9.99 1.50 2.68
C THR A 175 9.80 2.07 4.09
N ILE A 176 8.55 2.13 4.57
CA ILE A 176 8.22 2.61 5.91
C ILE A 176 8.53 1.53 6.95
N ALA A 177 8.14 0.28 6.68
CA ALA A 177 8.35 -0.86 7.59
C ALA A 177 9.84 -1.05 7.93
N GLY A 178 10.73 -0.96 6.94
CA GLY A 178 12.16 -1.11 7.19
C GLY A 178 12.77 0.05 7.96
N GLN A 179 12.31 1.28 7.73
CA GLN A 179 12.76 2.41 8.53
C GLN A 179 12.27 2.34 9.97
N ILE A 180 11.02 1.92 10.21
CA ILE A 180 10.52 1.70 11.58
C ILE A 180 11.31 0.58 12.25
N ALA A 181 11.53 -0.55 11.57
CA ALA A 181 12.34 -1.65 12.10
C ALA A 181 13.75 -1.18 12.47
N LYS A 182 14.41 -0.45 11.57
CA LYS A 182 15.81 -0.04 11.75
C LYS A 182 15.97 1.12 12.73
N LYS A 183 15.26 2.22 12.50
CA LYS A 183 15.50 3.51 13.16
C LYS A 183 14.66 3.72 14.41
N VAL A 184 13.47 3.13 14.48
CA VAL A 184 12.57 3.26 15.65
C VAL A 184 12.76 2.09 16.62
N ARG A 185 12.82 0.86 16.10
CA ARG A 185 12.97 -0.36 16.92
C ARG A 185 14.42 -0.80 17.12
N GLY A 186 15.36 -0.19 16.40
CA GLY A 186 16.78 -0.47 16.55
C GLY A 186 17.13 -1.91 16.15
N ALA A 187 16.38 -2.53 15.25
CA ALA A 187 16.63 -3.91 14.82
C ALA A 187 18.10 -4.06 14.39
N GLN A 188 18.72 -5.15 14.86
CA GLN A 188 20.13 -5.46 14.62
C GLN A 188 20.46 -5.35 13.13
N LYS A 189 19.60 -5.93 12.29
CA LYS A 189 19.78 -5.90 10.84
C LYS A 189 18.44 -5.86 10.11
N VAL A 190 18.35 -5.03 9.08
CA VAL A 190 17.20 -4.96 8.16
C VAL A 190 17.66 -5.20 6.73
N ILE A 191 17.17 -6.29 6.12
CA ILE A 191 17.49 -6.70 4.76
C ILE A 191 16.24 -6.53 3.89
N GLY A 192 16.34 -5.73 2.84
CA GLY A 192 15.23 -5.48 1.92
C GLY A 192 15.34 -6.34 0.66
N ILE A 193 14.20 -6.82 0.16
CA ILE A 193 14.12 -7.51 -1.14
C ILE A 193 13.29 -6.63 -2.08
N ALA A 194 13.91 -6.20 -3.18
CA ALA A 194 13.32 -5.28 -4.14
C ALA A 194 13.68 -5.65 -5.59
N GLY A 195 12.96 -5.10 -6.57
CA GLY A 195 13.13 -5.46 -7.98
C GLY A 195 13.92 -4.43 -8.79
N GLY A 196 15.22 -4.67 -8.95
CA GLY A 196 16.14 -3.81 -9.70
C GLY A 196 17.13 -3.05 -8.81
N GLU A 197 18.30 -2.74 -9.35
CA GLU A 197 19.40 -2.06 -8.65
C GLU A 197 18.98 -0.70 -8.10
N LYS A 198 18.34 0.17 -8.91
CA LYS A 198 17.85 1.49 -8.47
C LYS A 198 17.02 1.45 -7.18
N LYS A 199 16.20 0.41 -7.03
CA LYS A 199 15.38 0.21 -5.81
C LYS A 199 16.21 -0.26 -4.64
N CYS A 200 17.17 -1.15 -4.88
CA CYS A 200 18.09 -1.64 -3.86
C CYS A 200 18.98 -0.51 -3.34
N ASP A 201 19.53 0.30 -4.24
CA ASP A 201 20.34 1.48 -3.90
C ASP A 201 19.52 2.48 -3.09
N TYR A 202 18.28 2.76 -3.50
CA TYR A 202 17.40 3.66 -2.76
C TYR A 202 17.16 3.21 -1.32
N ILE A 203 16.80 1.95 -1.08
CA ILE A 203 16.50 1.50 0.29
C ILE A 203 17.75 1.43 1.18
N VAL A 204 18.92 1.13 0.63
CA VAL A 204 20.18 1.10 1.41
C VAL A 204 20.68 2.51 1.66
N ASN A 205 20.90 3.29 0.60
CA ASN A 205 21.61 4.57 0.68
C ASN A 205 20.73 5.70 1.22
N GLU A 206 19.43 5.72 0.88
CA GLU A 206 18.53 6.80 1.32
C GLU A 206 17.76 6.47 2.59
N LEU A 207 17.29 5.22 2.71
CA LEU A 207 16.40 4.80 3.80
C LEU A 207 17.14 4.12 4.96
N GLY A 208 18.37 3.68 4.77
CA GLY A 208 19.22 3.12 5.83
C GLY A 208 19.00 1.64 6.11
N PHE A 209 18.53 0.86 5.14
CA PHE A 209 18.57 -0.60 5.24
C PHE A 209 20.03 -1.08 5.27
N ASP A 210 20.32 -2.14 6.01
CA ASP A 210 21.69 -2.69 6.11
C ASP A 210 22.12 -3.41 4.83
N ALA A 211 21.17 -3.98 4.09
CA ALA A 211 21.41 -4.62 2.81
C ALA A 211 20.14 -4.68 1.96
N ALA A 212 20.34 -4.86 0.65
CA ALA A 212 19.27 -5.13 -0.30
C ALA A 212 19.60 -6.34 -1.19
N ILE A 213 18.57 -7.04 -1.63
CA ILE A 213 18.65 -8.14 -2.61
C ILE A 213 17.76 -7.78 -3.80
N ASN A 214 18.36 -7.74 -5.00
CA ASN A 214 17.61 -7.64 -6.25
C ASN A 214 17.02 -9.01 -6.60
N TYR A 215 15.73 -9.24 -6.35
CA TYR A 215 15.10 -10.54 -6.62
C TYR A 215 15.09 -10.91 -8.11
N LYS A 216 15.28 -9.94 -9.02
CA LYS A 216 15.36 -10.21 -10.47
C LYS A 216 16.67 -10.91 -10.86
N GLU A 217 17.73 -10.73 -10.08
CA GLU A 217 19.01 -11.43 -10.22
C GLU A 217 19.06 -12.72 -9.40
N TYR A 218 18.56 -12.64 -8.16
CA TYR A 218 18.40 -13.78 -7.25
C TYR A 218 17.02 -14.43 -7.42
N ASN A 219 16.73 -14.80 -8.67
CA ASN A 219 15.39 -15.16 -9.16
C ASN A 219 14.98 -16.62 -8.93
N THR A 220 15.76 -17.38 -8.15
CA THR A 220 15.40 -18.74 -7.73
C THR A 220 15.46 -18.85 -6.22
N LYS A 221 14.69 -19.80 -5.67
CA LYS A 221 14.68 -20.08 -4.22
C LYS A 221 16.09 -20.37 -3.68
N GLU A 222 16.88 -21.16 -4.39
CA GLU A 222 18.25 -21.51 -3.98
C GLU A 222 19.17 -20.29 -3.94
N LYS A 223 19.18 -19.47 -5.01
CA LYS A 223 19.96 -18.23 -5.05
C LYS A 223 19.55 -17.27 -3.92
N MET A 224 18.25 -17.14 -3.69
CA MET A 224 17.72 -16.31 -2.60
C MET A 224 18.16 -16.82 -1.22
N ILE A 225 18.07 -18.13 -0.97
CA ILE A 225 18.55 -18.77 0.27
C ILE A 225 20.04 -18.48 0.50
N ASN A 226 20.87 -18.72 -0.52
CA ASN A 226 22.32 -18.52 -0.39
C ASN A 226 22.64 -17.07 -0.06
N ARG A 227 22.02 -16.13 -0.78
CA ARG A 227 22.23 -14.70 -0.55
C ARG A 227 21.75 -14.24 0.84
N LEU A 228 20.62 -14.76 1.30
CA LEU A 228 20.12 -14.45 2.63
C LEU A 228 21.02 -15.00 3.74
N LYS A 229 21.61 -16.20 3.57
CA LYS A 229 22.59 -16.76 4.52
C LYS A 229 23.89 -15.95 4.57
N GLU A 230 24.36 -15.46 3.43
CA GLU A 230 25.52 -14.54 3.39
C GLU A 230 25.25 -13.25 4.15
N LEU A 231 24.06 -12.68 3.98
CA LEU A 231 23.68 -11.42 4.63
C LEU A 231 23.27 -11.60 6.09
N ALA A 232 22.77 -12.76 6.49
CA ALA A 232 22.32 -13.07 7.85
C ALA A 232 22.87 -14.42 8.34
N PRO A 233 24.19 -14.54 8.58
CA PRO A 233 24.82 -15.80 8.97
C PRO A 233 24.27 -16.35 10.30
N GLU A 234 23.86 -15.45 11.22
CA GLU A 234 23.26 -15.79 12.52
C GLU A 234 21.76 -16.15 12.45
N GLY A 235 21.19 -16.12 11.23
CA GLY A 235 19.81 -16.43 10.91
C GLY A 235 18.86 -15.24 10.94
N ILE A 236 17.71 -15.41 10.27
CA ILE A 236 16.63 -14.43 10.19
C ILE A 236 15.66 -14.68 11.35
N THR A 237 15.26 -13.66 12.10
CA THR A 237 14.28 -13.80 13.19
C THR A 237 12.90 -13.31 12.80
N GLN A 238 12.79 -12.36 11.88
CA GLN A 238 11.52 -11.83 11.41
C GLN A 238 11.48 -11.69 9.88
N TYR A 239 10.33 -12.00 9.29
CA TYR A 239 10.04 -11.78 7.89
C TYR A 239 8.74 -11.00 7.72
N PHE A 240 8.82 -9.79 7.19
CA PHE A 240 7.66 -8.98 6.82
C PHE A 240 7.34 -9.25 5.35
N ASP A 241 6.26 -10.00 5.11
CA ASP A 241 5.88 -10.49 3.79
C ASP A 241 4.83 -9.60 3.12
N ASN A 242 5.24 -8.94 2.04
CA ASN A 242 4.36 -8.20 1.13
C ASN A 242 4.12 -8.93 -0.20
N THR A 243 4.88 -9.99 -0.49
CA THR A 243 4.96 -10.56 -1.84
C THR A 243 4.42 -11.97 -1.95
N GLY A 244 4.64 -12.83 -0.97
CA GLY A 244 4.48 -14.27 -1.17
C GLY A 244 5.52 -14.84 -2.15
N GLY A 245 5.16 -15.90 -2.85
CA GLY A 245 5.97 -16.49 -3.92
C GLY A 245 7.25 -17.17 -3.43
N PHE A 246 8.19 -17.37 -4.34
CA PHE A 246 9.46 -18.06 -4.07
C PHE A 246 10.32 -17.36 -3.01
N VAL A 247 10.13 -16.04 -2.80
CA VAL A 247 10.82 -15.27 -1.76
C VAL A 247 10.38 -15.76 -0.38
N THR A 248 9.06 -15.87 -0.18
CA THR A 248 8.50 -16.43 1.06
C THR A 248 8.96 -17.87 1.25
N ASP A 249 8.98 -18.69 0.19
CA ASP A 249 9.48 -20.07 0.26
C ASP A 249 10.97 -20.14 0.67
N ALA A 250 11.80 -19.24 0.16
CA ALA A 250 13.21 -19.15 0.50
C ALA A 250 13.41 -18.76 1.96
N VAL A 251 12.78 -17.67 2.41
CA VAL A 251 12.90 -17.18 3.78
C VAL A 251 12.34 -18.21 4.77
N PHE A 252 11.20 -18.82 4.44
CA PHE A 252 10.59 -19.83 5.28
C PHE A 252 11.55 -20.99 5.54
N ASP A 253 12.38 -21.42 4.59
CA ASP A 253 13.29 -22.55 4.79
C ASP A 253 14.47 -22.25 5.72
N ILE A 254 14.84 -20.97 5.88
CA ILE A 254 16.04 -20.58 6.64
C ILE A 254 15.76 -19.70 7.85
N ILE A 255 14.52 -19.27 8.05
CA ILE A 255 14.14 -18.52 9.25
C ILE A 255 14.46 -19.32 10.51
N LYS A 256 14.99 -18.64 11.52
CA LYS A 256 15.46 -19.20 12.78
C LYS A 256 14.30 -19.86 13.54
N LYS A 257 14.64 -20.81 14.41
CA LYS A 257 13.70 -21.36 15.40
C LYS A 257 13.06 -20.19 16.17
N HIS A 258 11.75 -20.27 16.40
CA HIS A 258 10.94 -19.21 17.01
C HIS A 258 10.84 -17.91 16.21
N GLY A 259 11.23 -17.93 14.93
CA GLY A 259 11.07 -16.79 14.04
C GLY A 259 9.59 -16.45 13.75
N LYS A 260 9.37 -15.18 13.41
CA LYS A 260 8.04 -14.64 13.11
C LYS A 260 7.91 -14.28 11.63
N ILE A 261 6.79 -14.64 11.04
CA ILE A 261 6.42 -14.30 9.67
C ILE A 261 5.15 -13.46 9.73
N ILE A 262 5.25 -12.22 9.29
CA ILE A 262 4.19 -11.21 9.35
C ILE A 262 3.63 -11.07 7.93
N ILE A 263 2.45 -11.61 7.71
CA ILE A 263 1.80 -11.65 6.40
C ILE A 263 0.99 -10.36 6.22
N CYS A 264 1.55 -9.41 5.47
CA CYS A 264 0.91 -8.15 5.10
C CYS A 264 0.17 -8.26 3.77
N GLY A 265 0.75 -8.98 2.80
CA GLY A 265 0.19 -9.12 1.47
C GLY A 265 0.94 -10.16 0.65
N GLN A 266 0.38 -10.55 -0.50
CA GLN A 266 0.97 -11.55 -1.38
C GLN A 266 0.87 -11.12 -2.85
N ILE A 267 1.42 -9.93 -3.17
CA ILE A 267 1.23 -9.34 -4.51
C ILE A 267 1.65 -10.26 -5.66
N SER A 268 2.61 -11.18 -5.45
CA SER A 268 3.04 -12.11 -6.50
C SER A 268 1.97 -13.15 -6.86
N THR A 269 0.96 -13.34 -6.02
CA THR A 269 -0.13 -14.31 -6.23
C THR A 269 -1.45 -13.66 -6.62
N TYR A 270 -1.56 -12.33 -6.55
CA TYR A 270 -2.84 -11.62 -6.75
C TYR A 270 -3.47 -11.81 -8.12
N ASN A 271 -2.65 -12.06 -9.15
CA ASN A 271 -3.13 -12.30 -10.51
C ASN A 271 -3.23 -13.79 -10.86
N ASN A 272 -2.91 -14.69 -9.92
CA ASN A 272 -3.09 -16.12 -10.11
C ASN A 272 -4.58 -16.46 -9.96
N SER A 273 -5.12 -17.24 -10.89
CA SER A 273 -6.45 -17.80 -10.71
C SER A 273 -6.43 -18.85 -9.59
N GLU A 274 -7.43 -18.87 -8.72
CA GLU A 274 -7.64 -19.97 -7.76
C GLU A 274 -7.81 -21.31 -8.49
N ASP A 275 -8.30 -21.28 -9.74
CA ASP A 275 -8.53 -22.46 -10.57
C ASP A 275 -7.27 -22.93 -11.31
N ASP A 276 -6.10 -22.34 -11.05
CA ASP A 276 -4.80 -22.75 -11.62
C ASP A 276 -3.95 -23.48 -10.56
N PRO A 277 -4.01 -24.83 -10.48
CA PRO A 277 -3.30 -25.61 -9.47
C PRO A 277 -1.78 -25.43 -9.52
N SER A 278 -1.24 -25.05 -10.68
CA SER A 278 0.19 -24.79 -10.84
C SER A 278 0.66 -23.51 -10.15
N LYS A 279 -0.28 -22.66 -9.73
CA LYS A 279 -0.06 -21.36 -9.10
C LYS A 279 -0.61 -21.24 -7.68
N ILE A 280 -1.18 -22.33 -7.15
CA ILE A 280 -1.56 -22.43 -5.74
C ILE A 280 -0.29 -22.58 -4.91
N ASN A 281 0.16 -21.47 -4.35
CA ASN A 281 1.43 -21.37 -3.66
C ASN A 281 1.33 -21.81 -2.18
N ILE A 282 0.73 -22.98 -1.93
CA ILE A 282 0.75 -23.60 -0.59
C ILE A 282 1.78 -24.72 -0.65
N TYR A 283 3.01 -24.41 -0.25
CA TYR A 283 4.04 -25.43 -0.08
C TYR A 283 3.51 -26.48 0.93
N PRO A 284 3.41 -27.77 0.56
CA PRO A 284 2.66 -28.77 1.33
C PRO A 284 3.21 -29.11 2.73
N ASN A 285 4.15 -28.35 3.28
CA ASN A 285 4.78 -28.65 4.58
C ASN A 285 5.01 -27.43 5.48
N TYR A 286 4.39 -26.27 5.21
CA TYR A 286 4.57 -25.10 6.08
C TYR A 286 4.12 -25.37 7.51
N LEU A 287 2.97 -26.00 7.72
CA LEU A 287 2.49 -26.32 9.06
C LEU A 287 3.44 -27.28 9.79
N ALA A 288 3.93 -28.33 9.13
CA ALA A 288 4.87 -29.27 9.73
C ALA A 288 6.19 -28.58 10.14
N LYS A 289 6.75 -27.75 9.26
CA LYS A 289 7.96 -26.97 9.54
C LYS A 289 7.73 -25.90 10.63
N THR A 290 6.53 -25.33 10.70
CA THR A 290 6.12 -24.39 11.76
C THR A 290 6.11 -25.09 13.11
N ILE A 291 5.54 -26.29 13.22
CA ILE A 291 5.52 -27.09 14.45
C ILE A 291 6.95 -27.38 14.91
N TYR A 292 7.80 -27.93 14.02
CA TYR A 292 9.15 -28.35 14.39
C TYR A 292 10.05 -27.19 14.84
N ARG A 293 9.89 -26.01 14.24
CA ARG A 293 10.70 -24.82 14.57
C ARG A 293 10.00 -23.85 15.53
N GLY A 294 8.76 -24.11 15.93
CA GLY A 294 7.96 -23.23 16.77
C GLY A 294 7.77 -21.83 16.19
N LEU A 295 7.50 -21.72 14.88
CA LEU A 295 7.34 -20.43 14.20
C LEU A 295 6.00 -19.77 14.54
N SER A 296 5.94 -18.44 14.45
CA SER A 296 4.68 -17.69 14.43
C SER A 296 4.40 -17.18 13.02
N ILE A 297 3.22 -17.49 12.47
CA ILE A 297 2.75 -16.95 11.20
C ILE A 297 1.53 -16.08 11.52
N LEU A 298 1.66 -14.77 11.32
CA LEU A 298 0.73 -13.76 11.79
C LEU A 298 0.22 -12.96 10.60
N GLY A 299 -1.01 -13.23 10.18
CA GLY A 299 -1.74 -12.36 9.26
C GLY A 299 -2.35 -11.18 10.02
N PHE A 300 -2.45 -10.02 9.38
CA PHE A 300 -3.14 -8.88 9.94
C PHE A 300 -3.77 -8.01 8.85
N VAL A 301 -4.81 -7.26 9.20
CA VAL A 301 -5.42 -6.26 8.32
C VAL A 301 -5.32 -4.90 9.01
N CYS A 302 -4.83 -3.88 8.29
CA CYS A 302 -4.67 -2.53 8.85
C CYS A 302 -5.99 -1.95 9.42
N GLY A 303 -7.14 -2.42 8.92
CA GLY A 303 -8.47 -2.05 9.41
C GLY A 303 -8.67 -2.31 10.90
N ASP A 304 -8.09 -3.40 11.43
CA ASP A 304 -8.23 -3.80 12.84
C ASP A 304 -7.60 -2.78 13.80
N PHE A 305 -6.70 -1.94 13.31
CA PHE A 305 -5.95 -0.96 14.10
C PHE A 305 -6.47 0.48 13.96
N ILE A 306 -7.52 0.72 13.17
CA ILE A 306 -8.01 2.09 12.90
C ILE A 306 -8.35 2.85 14.19
N HIS A 307 -8.92 2.15 15.18
CA HIS A 307 -9.29 2.69 16.48
C HIS A 307 -8.12 3.26 17.30
N ARG A 308 -6.86 2.93 16.94
CA ARG A 308 -5.64 3.37 17.63
C ARG A 308 -4.93 4.53 16.92
N ASN A 309 -5.35 4.88 15.70
CA ASN A 309 -4.59 5.79 14.84
C ASN A 309 -4.40 7.19 15.42
N GLU A 310 -5.45 7.79 15.99
CA GLU A 310 -5.37 9.15 16.55
C GLU A 310 -4.46 9.21 17.78
N ASP A 311 -4.41 8.13 18.57
CA ASP A 311 -3.62 8.09 19.79
C ASP A 311 -2.18 7.63 19.62
N GLU A 312 -1.87 6.94 18.52
CA GLU A 312 -0.56 6.37 18.25
C GLU A 312 0.01 6.91 16.92
N PHE A 313 -0.47 6.41 15.79
CA PHE A 313 0.12 6.68 14.48
C PHE A 313 0.21 8.18 14.15
N TYR A 314 -0.85 8.94 14.38
CA TYR A 314 -0.89 10.38 14.08
C TYR A 314 -0.16 11.25 15.12
N LYS A 315 0.25 10.70 16.27
CA LYS A 315 1.18 11.38 17.18
C LYS A 315 2.64 11.13 16.78
N ASP A 316 2.96 9.89 16.42
CA ASP A 316 4.33 9.47 16.17
C ASP A 316 4.84 9.85 14.77
N MET A 317 4.06 9.56 13.72
CA MET A 317 4.54 9.69 12.34
C MET A 317 4.91 11.14 11.97
N PRO A 318 4.13 12.18 12.32
CA PRO A 318 4.53 13.57 12.10
C PRO A 318 5.88 13.94 12.74
N VAL A 319 6.13 13.45 13.95
CA VAL A 319 7.39 13.71 14.67
C VAL A 319 8.55 13.03 13.97
N TRP A 320 8.39 11.78 13.54
CA TRP A 320 9.45 11.06 12.84
C TRP A 320 9.75 11.64 11.46
N LEU A 321 8.76 12.23 10.79
CA LEU A 321 8.95 12.95 9.53
C LEU A 321 9.74 14.24 9.75
N ASP A 322 9.37 15.04 10.75
CA ASP A 322 10.03 16.31 11.08
C ASP A 322 11.51 16.09 11.47
N GLN A 323 11.79 15.01 12.20
CA GLN A 323 13.15 14.61 12.58
C GLN A 323 13.97 13.99 11.45
N GLY A 324 13.36 13.68 10.29
CA GLY A 324 14.00 12.94 9.20
C GLY A 324 14.27 11.46 9.51
N THR A 325 13.73 10.94 10.61
CA THR A 325 13.77 9.52 10.96
C THR A 325 13.07 8.70 9.89
N ILE A 326 11.87 9.13 9.47
CA ILE A 326 11.16 8.55 8.33
C ILE A 326 11.29 9.46 7.11
N LYS A 327 11.78 8.89 6.01
CA LYS A 327 11.71 9.48 4.67
C LYS A 327 10.67 8.76 3.84
N PHE A 328 10.12 9.45 2.85
CA PHE A 328 9.16 8.88 1.91
C PHE A 328 9.44 9.34 0.48
N HIS A 329 8.87 8.61 -0.48
CA HIS A 329 8.90 8.97 -1.88
C HIS A 329 7.58 8.60 -2.54
N GLU A 330 7.07 9.49 -3.38
CA GLU A 330 5.86 9.30 -4.17
C GLU A 330 6.23 9.28 -5.65
N THR A 331 5.80 8.23 -6.35
CA THR A 331 5.79 8.18 -7.81
C THR A 331 4.46 8.75 -8.29
N PHE A 332 4.50 9.97 -8.84
CA PHE A 332 3.32 10.59 -9.45
C PHE A 332 3.12 10.12 -10.89
N VAL A 333 1.87 9.90 -11.25
CA VAL A 333 1.42 9.75 -12.64
C VAL A 333 0.34 10.80 -12.90
N ASP A 334 0.53 11.62 -13.92
CA ASP A 334 -0.38 12.71 -14.23
C ASP A 334 -1.54 12.27 -15.12
N GLY A 335 -2.71 12.83 -14.86
CA GLY A 335 -3.94 12.60 -15.65
C GLY A 335 -4.79 11.46 -15.10
N PHE A 336 -6.05 11.76 -14.81
CA PHE A 336 -7.07 10.79 -14.38
C PHE A 336 -7.13 9.57 -15.30
N GLU A 337 -7.03 9.77 -16.62
CA GLU A 337 -7.08 8.74 -17.65
C GLU A 337 -5.96 7.69 -17.52
N ASN A 338 -4.87 8.01 -16.81
CA ASN A 338 -3.73 7.12 -16.61
C ASN A 338 -3.90 6.17 -15.41
N LEU A 339 -5.04 6.17 -14.72
CA LEU A 339 -5.34 5.26 -13.60
C LEU A 339 -5.02 3.77 -13.92
N PRO A 340 -5.49 3.18 -15.04
CA PRO A 340 -5.17 1.79 -15.38
C PRO A 340 -3.67 1.55 -15.64
N ARG A 341 -2.99 2.52 -16.25
CA ARG A 341 -1.54 2.46 -16.48
C ARG A 341 -0.78 2.47 -15.15
N ALA A 342 -1.12 3.39 -14.25
CA ALA A 342 -0.46 3.48 -12.95
C ALA A 342 -0.66 2.21 -12.12
N TYR A 343 -1.80 1.53 -12.29
CA TYR A 343 -2.04 0.25 -11.65
C TYR A 343 -1.14 -0.86 -12.20
N GLU A 344 -0.93 -0.93 -13.51
CA GLU A 344 0.00 -1.89 -14.11
C GLU A 344 1.45 -1.69 -13.62
N MET A 345 1.89 -0.43 -13.42
CA MET A 345 3.25 -0.11 -12.95
C MET A 345 3.61 -0.79 -11.62
N LEU A 346 2.61 -1.10 -10.78
CA LEU A 346 2.81 -1.82 -9.52
C LEU A 346 3.40 -3.22 -9.73
N PHE A 347 3.15 -3.81 -10.89
CA PHE A 347 3.54 -5.18 -11.22
C PHE A 347 4.78 -5.27 -12.11
N THR A 348 5.00 -4.28 -12.97
CA THR A 348 6.26 -4.15 -13.73
C THR A 348 7.40 -3.69 -12.81
N GLY A 349 7.04 -3.08 -11.68
CA GLY A 349 7.97 -2.58 -10.68
C GLY A 349 8.69 -1.33 -11.15
N GLU A 350 8.03 -0.49 -11.95
CA GLU A 350 8.58 0.79 -12.42
C GLU A 350 8.60 1.86 -11.32
N ASN A 351 7.68 1.78 -10.34
CA ASN A 351 7.55 2.78 -9.29
C ASN A 351 8.54 2.56 -8.13
N ILE A 352 8.96 3.65 -7.49
CA ILE A 352 9.61 3.64 -6.17
C ILE A 352 8.63 4.27 -5.17
N GLY A 353 8.49 3.68 -3.99
CA GLY A 353 7.57 4.20 -2.98
C GLY A 353 6.10 4.15 -3.42
N LYS A 354 5.33 5.16 -3.01
CA LYS A 354 3.86 5.20 -3.18
C LYS A 354 3.47 5.70 -4.56
N VAL A 355 2.63 4.96 -5.29
CA VAL A 355 2.05 5.42 -6.56
C VAL A 355 0.79 6.25 -6.30
N VAL A 356 0.76 7.45 -6.87
CA VAL A 356 -0.34 8.41 -6.75
C VAL A 356 -0.66 8.97 -8.14
N ILE A 357 -1.95 8.96 -8.52
CA ILE A 357 -2.41 9.76 -9.66
C ILE A 357 -2.62 11.20 -9.21
N ARG A 358 -2.14 12.16 -10.00
CA ARG A 358 -2.54 13.58 -9.91
C ARG A 358 -3.54 13.85 -11.04
N VAL A 359 -4.76 14.22 -10.66
CA VAL A 359 -5.97 14.20 -11.52
C VAL A 359 -6.03 15.36 -12.50
#